data_AF-A0AAD3MGV8-F1
#
_entry.id   AF-A0AAD3MGV8-F1
#
_cell.length_a   1.000
_cell.length_b   1.000
_cell.length_c   1.000
_cell.angle_alpha   90.00
_cell.angle_beta   90.00
_cell.angle_gamma   90.00
#
_symmetry.space_group_name_H-M   'P 1'
#
loop_
_entity.id
_entity.type
_entity.pdbx_description
1 polymer ?
#
loop_
_entity_poly.entity_id
_entity_poly.type
_entity_poly.pdbx_seq_one_letter_code
_entity_poly.pdbx_strand_id
1 'polypeptide(L)'
;MTTHDHPMQLFRMKTTPFTWMEILIISWVIGKIWEECKDIWSQDIREYISEPWNLLDFSILTIFMTSFIARLMAFWHAYSAQCYVDKHYTDLSNMTLPFEIQYFQLARINWMPSDPQLISEGLYAVAVVLSFSRIAYILPANESFGPLQISLGRTVKDIFKFMVIFITVFVAFMVGMFNLYSYYLGAKHNDAFTTLEESFKTLFWAIFGLSEVKSVVINIDHKFIENIGYVLYGVYNIIMVIVLLNMLIAMFNSSFQEIEDDADVEWKFARAKLWFSYFEQGVTLPVPFNLVPSPKSIISLLLGIREFLCAVPQDKGKENSNDEMELNKLRQQEDLSVEASLCPTRHQKIMNRLIKRYIVKAQRDKDNDEVNEGELKEIKQDISSLRYELLERENHDMETLAELIRQLGEVIRDQQKGVQRHKLSIHS
;
A
#
# COMPACT_ATOMS: atom_id res chain seq x y z
N MET A 1 14.28 -43.29 16.45
CA MET A 1 14.96 -44.44 15.83
C MET A 1 15.50 -43.96 14.50
N THR A 2 16.78 -43.95 14.18
CA THR A 2 17.97 -44.64 14.70
C THR A 2 19.20 -43.78 14.39
N THR A 3 19.95 -43.36 15.41
CA THR A 3 21.36 -43.02 15.23
C THR A 3 22.10 -43.84 16.27
N HIS A 4 23.06 -44.64 15.82
CA HIS A 4 24.04 -45.22 16.73
C HIS A 4 24.65 -44.04 17.50
N ASP A 5 24.38 -43.96 18.81
CA ASP A 5 25.01 -42.96 19.66
C ASP A 5 26.51 -43.28 19.61
N HIS A 6 27.26 -42.52 18.81
CA HIS A 6 28.70 -42.57 18.87
C HIS A 6 29.07 -42.04 20.26
N PRO A 7 29.79 -42.83 21.10
CA PRO A 7 30.09 -42.41 22.46
C PRO A 7 30.93 -41.12 22.53
N MET A 8 31.49 -40.69 21.39
CA MET A 8 32.31 -39.50 21.22
C MET A 8 31.52 -38.28 20.71
N GLN A 9 30.24 -38.42 20.37
CA GLN A 9 29.44 -37.34 19.80
C GLN A 9 29.02 -36.33 20.89
N LEU A 10 29.37 -35.07 20.70
CA LEU A 10 28.96 -33.96 21.54
C LEU A 10 27.44 -33.78 21.48
N PHE A 11 26.84 -33.47 22.64
CA PHE A 11 25.41 -33.26 22.77
C PHE A 11 24.88 -32.21 21.78
N ARG A 12 25.63 -31.12 21.57
CA ARG A 12 25.22 -30.06 20.64
C ARG A 12 25.05 -30.56 19.20
N MET A 13 25.94 -31.43 18.73
CA MET A 13 25.91 -31.98 17.37
C MET A 13 24.66 -32.83 17.10
N LYS A 14 24.03 -33.37 18.15
CA LYS A 14 22.75 -34.08 18.06
C LYS A 14 21.54 -33.15 17.93
N THR A 15 21.65 -31.94 18.48
CA THR A 15 20.54 -30.95 18.55
C THR A 15 20.53 -29.94 17.41
N THR A 16 21.67 -29.68 16.78
CA THR A 16 21.82 -28.70 15.70
C THR A 16 21.79 -29.25 14.25
N PRO A 17 21.56 -30.54 13.94
CA PRO A 17 21.54 -30.98 12.54
C PRO A 17 20.30 -30.43 11.82
N PHE A 18 20.45 -30.11 10.54
CA PHE A 18 19.34 -29.67 9.71
C PHE A 18 18.38 -30.83 9.44
N THR A 19 17.09 -30.57 9.66
CA THR A 19 16.03 -31.51 9.28
C THR A 19 15.68 -31.35 7.79
N TRP A 20 15.14 -32.39 7.16
CA TRP A 20 14.69 -32.32 5.76
C TRP A 20 13.68 -31.19 5.51
N MET A 21 12.81 -30.91 6.49
CA MET A 21 11.85 -29.81 6.43
C MET A 21 12.56 -28.45 6.44
N GLU A 22 13.59 -28.26 7.27
CA GLU A 22 14.38 -27.02 7.28
C GLU A 22 15.08 -26.79 5.93
N ILE A 23 15.61 -27.85 5.31
CA ILE A 23 16.24 -27.75 3.99
C ILE A 23 15.23 -27.29 2.92
N LEU A 24 14.00 -27.81 2.96
CA LEU A 24 12.93 -27.36 2.06
C LEU A 24 12.55 -25.89 2.28
N ILE A 25 12.47 -25.45 3.54
CA ILE A 25 12.18 -24.05 3.88
C ILE A 25 13.32 -23.13 3.43
N ILE A 26 14.58 -23.53 3.64
CA ILE A 26 15.76 -22.77 3.15
C ILE A 26 15.70 -22.64 1.63
N SER A 27 15.42 -23.73 0.91
CA SER A 27 15.24 -23.70 -0.55
C SER A 27 14.11 -22.75 -0.97
N TRP A 28 12.98 -22.75 -0.25
CA TRP A 28 11.88 -21.82 -0.48
C TRP A 28 12.29 -20.36 -0.25
N VAL A 29 12.97 -20.05 0.86
CA VAL A 29 13.43 -18.69 1.15
C VAL A 29 14.45 -18.20 0.11
N ILE A 30 15.38 -19.04 -0.33
CA ILE A 30 16.32 -18.70 -1.41
C ILE A 30 15.57 -18.39 -2.71
N GLY A 31 14.56 -19.20 -3.05
CA GLY A 31 13.71 -18.95 -4.22
C GLY A 31 12.91 -17.65 -4.12
N LYS A 32 12.46 -17.27 -2.92
CA LYS A 32 11.81 -15.96 -2.70
C LYS A 32 12.76 -14.79 -2.78
N ILE A 33 13.98 -14.91 -2.26
CA ILE A 33 15.01 -13.87 -2.40
C ILE A 33 15.33 -13.66 -3.88
N TRP A 34 15.42 -14.74 -4.66
CA TRP A 34 15.65 -14.65 -6.09
C TRP A 34 14.50 -13.95 -6.84
N GLU A 35 13.25 -14.17 -6.43
CA GLU A 35 12.08 -13.46 -6.95
C GLU A 35 12.17 -11.95 -6.65
N GLU A 36 12.39 -11.57 -5.40
CA GLU A 36 12.50 -10.15 -5.01
C GLU A 36 13.70 -9.46 -5.68
N CYS A 37 14.84 -10.14 -5.85
CA CYS A 37 15.98 -9.60 -6.57
C CYS A 37 15.64 -9.29 -8.04
N LYS A 38 14.82 -10.12 -8.69
CA LYS A 38 14.34 -9.85 -10.06
C LYS A 38 13.40 -8.66 -10.08
N ASP A 39 12.51 -8.56 -9.10
CA ASP A 39 11.55 -7.44 -9.00
C ASP A 39 12.26 -6.10 -8.75
N ILE A 40 13.30 -6.09 -7.91
CA ILE A 40 14.17 -4.91 -7.69
C ILE A 40 14.98 -4.55 -8.95
N TRP A 41 15.31 -5.52 -9.81
CA TRP A 41 16.04 -5.27 -11.06
C TRP A 41 15.13 -4.77 -12.19
N SER A 42 13.86 -5.18 -12.21
CA SER A 42 12.90 -4.75 -13.23
C SER A 42 12.26 -3.39 -12.88
N GLN A 43 12.10 -3.09 -11.59
CA GLN A 43 11.51 -1.84 -11.10
C GLN A 43 12.57 -0.85 -10.62
N ASP A 44 12.27 0.44 -10.71
CA ASP A 44 13.11 1.47 -10.09
C ASP A 44 13.07 1.35 -8.56
N ILE A 45 14.23 1.46 -7.90
CA ILE A 45 14.35 1.31 -6.43
C ILE A 45 13.43 2.26 -5.64
N ARG A 46 13.11 3.43 -6.20
CA ARG A 46 12.20 4.41 -5.59
C ARG A 46 10.77 3.91 -5.59
N GLU A 47 10.33 3.27 -6.67
CA GLU A 47 9.00 2.71 -6.79
C GLU A 47 8.87 1.50 -5.86
N TYR A 48 9.89 0.64 -5.81
CA TYR A 48 9.93 -0.52 -4.92
C TYR A 48 9.79 -0.12 -3.44
N ILE A 49 10.55 0.88 -2.97
CA ILE A 49 10.50 1.33 -1.56
C ILE A 49 9.19 2.07 -1.24
N SER A 50 8.51 2.63 -2.24
CA SER A 50 7.25 3.36 -2.02
C SER A 50 6.07 2.44 -1.68
N GLU A 51 6.15 1.16 -2.06
CA GLU A 51 5.12 0.16 -1.79
C GLU A 51 5.38 -0.49 -0.41
N PRO A 52 4.52 -0.25 0.61
CA PRO A 52 4.77 -0.72 1.98
C PRO A 52 4.81 -2.25 2.09
N TRP A 53 4.11 -2.90 1.17
CA TRP A 53 4.09 -4.34 0.99
C TRP A 53 5.49 -4.87 0.61
N ASN A 54 6.12 -4.33 -0.43
CA ASN A 54 7.47 -4.74 -0.83
C ASN A 54 8.49 -4.55 0.29
N LEU A 55 8.35 -3.46 1.08
CA LEU A 55 9.19 -3.25 2.27
C LEU A 55 8.97 -4.31 3.36
N LEU A 56 7.73 -4.74 3.57
CA LEU A 56 7.39 -5.83 4.51
C LEU A 56 7.98 -7.16 4.04
N ASP A 57 7.91 -7.47 2.74
CA ASP A 57 8.49 -8.69 2.17
C ASP A 57 10.02 -8.70 2.28
N PHE A 58 10.68 -7.60 1.95
CA PHE A 58 12.12 -7.43 2.17
C PHE A 58 12.51 -7.63 3.64
N SER A 59 11.72 -7.08 4.56
CA SER A 59 11.94 -7.22 6.01
C SER A 59 11.80 -8.68 6.45
N ILE A 60 10.76 -9.40 6.01
CA ILE A 60 10.55 -10.82 6.31
C ILE A 60 11.74 -11.67 5.84
N LEU A 61 12.17 -11.48 4.60
CA LEU A 61 13.29 -12.24 4.03
C LEU A 61 14.60 -11.94 4.74
N THR A 62 14.83 -10.68 5.14
CA THR A 62 16.02 -10.29 5.92
C THR A 62 16.05 -10.99 7.27
N ILE A 63 14.91 -11.10 7.97
CA ILE A 63 14.82 -11.80 9.26
C ILE A 63 15.04 -13.30 9.07
N PHE A 64 14.42 -13.93 8.06
CA PHE A 64 14.67 -15.35 7.74
C PHE A 64 16.15 -15.61 7.43
N MET A 65 16.78 -14.77 6.61
CA MET A 65 18.21 -14.88 6.29
C MET A 65 19.08 -14.76 7.54
N THR A 66 18.83 -13.77 8.38
CA THR A 66 19.57 -13.58 9.63
C THR A 66 19.42 -14.79 10.56
N SER A 67 18.21 -15.35 10.67
CA SER A 67 17.96 -16.55 11.47
C SER A 67 18.70 -17.78 10.94
N PHE A 68 18.70 -18.01 9.63
CA PHE A 68 19.43 -19.15 9.02
C PHE A 68 20.94 -18.99 9.12
N ILE A 69 21.47 -17.77 8.95
CA ILE A 69 22.90 -17.48 9.14
C ILE A 69 23.31 -17.78 10.59
N ALA A 70 22.52 -17.35 11.58
CA ALA A 70 22.76 -17.66 12.99
C ALA A 70 22.71 -19.17 13.27
N ARG A 71 21.79 -19.91 12.64
CA ARG A 71 21.71 -21.37 12.74
C ARG A 71 22.90 -22.07 12.11
N LEU A 72 23.34 -21.61 10.95
CA LEU A 72 24.52 -22.14 10.26
C LEU A 72 25.80 -21.87 11.07
N MET A 73 25.92 -20.71 11.70
CA MET A 73 27.00 -20.42 12.65
C MET A 73 26.97 -21.35 13.87
N ALA A 74 25.80 -21.61 14.46
CA ALA A 74 25.66 -22.55 15.57
C ALA A 74 26.08 -23.98 15.17
N PHE A 75 25.67 -24.43 13.98
CA PHE A 75 26.07 -25.72 13.43
C PHE A 75 27.58 -25.77 13.17
N TRP A 76 28.16 -24.73 12.56
CA TRP A 76 29.59 -24.64 12.28
C TRP A 76 30.44 -24.73 13.56
N HIS A 77 30.07 -24.01 14.62
CA HIS A 77 30.75 -24.09 15.90
C HIS A 77 30.66 -25.48 16.53
N ALA A 78 29.48 -26.11 16.50
CA ALA A 78 29.30 -27.48 17.01
C ALA A 78 30.10 -28.51 16.20
N TYR A 79 30.14 -28.36 14.88
CA TYR A 79 30.93 -29.21 13.99
C TYR A 79 32.44 -29.05 14.25
N SER A 80 32.91 -27.80 14.35
CA SER A 80 34.32 -27.52 14.68
C SER A 80 34.73 -28.11 16.03
N ALA A 81 33.86 -28.04 17.04
CA ALA A 81 34.10 -28.65 18.34
C ALA A 81 34.15 -30.18 18.26
N GLN A 82 33.26 -30.80 17.48
CA GLN A 82 33.26 -32.25 17.27
C GLN A 82 34.56 -32.70 16.58
N CYS A 83 34.97 -32.04 15.50
CA CYS A 83 36.21 -32.37 14.79
C CYS A 83 37.46 -32.25 15.68
N TYR A 84 37.47 -31.30 16.62
CA TYR A 84 38.56 -31.20 17.59
C TYR A 84 38.59 -32.41 18.52
N VAL A 85 37.42 -32.82 19.05
CA VAL A 85 37.31 -33.99 19.93
C VAL A 85 37.75 -35.27 19.21
N ASP A 86 37.27 -35.48 17.99
CA ASP A 86 37.60 -36.65 17.18
C ASP A 86 39.09 -36.76 16.84
N LYS A 87 39.80 -35.62 16.75
CA LYS A 87 41.24 -35.57 16.44
C LYS A 87 42.13 -35.77 17.68
N HIS A 88 41.72 -35.28 18.84
CA HIS A 88 42.55 -35.22 20.04
C HIS A 88 42.29 -36.34 21.05
N TYR A 89 41.14 -37.00 20.98
CA TYR A 89 40.73 -38.00 21.97
C TYR A 89 40.23 -39.26 21.28
N THR A 90 40.46 -40.42 21.89
CA THR A 90 39.98 -41.74 21.42
C THR A 90 38.82 -42.29 22.26
N ASP A 91 38.64 -41.81 23.49
CA ASP A 91 37.51 -42.14 24.37
C ASP A 91 37.09 -40.91 25.21
N LEU A 92 35.81 -40.56 25.18
CA LEU A 92 35.25 -39.35 25.83
C LEU A 92 34.89 -39.57 27.32
N SER A 93 34.97 -40.81 27.80
CA SER A 93 34.28 -41.25 29.02
C SER A 93 34.88 -40.76 30.34
N ASN A 94 36.11 -40.22 30.39
CA ASN A 94 36.75 -39.88 31.68
C ASN A 94 37.88 -38.81 31.66
N MET A 95 37.82 -37.79 30.81
CA MET A 95 38.81 -36.67 30.82
C MET A 95 38.16 -35.29 30.83
N THR A 96 38.74 -34.37 31.60
CA THR A 96 38.35 -32.95 31.64
C THR A 96 38.71 -32.28 30.31
N LEU A 97 37.71 -31.99 29.49
CA LEU A 97 37.88 -31.21 28.27
C LEU A 97 38.21 -29.75 28.58
N PRO A 98 38.84 -29.02 27.64
CA PRO A 98 38.93 -27.56 27.69
C PRO A 98 37.53 -26.93 27.87
N PHE A 99 37.47 -25.85 28.65
CA PHE A 99 36.21 -25.19 29.01
C PHE A 99 35.39 -24.76 27.77
N GLU A 100 36.08 -24.35 26.71
CA GLU A 100 35.46 -23.94 25.43
C GLU A 100 34.70 -25.08 24.75
N ILE A 101 35.18 -26.32 24.89
CA ILE A 101 34.58 -27.50 24.24
C ILE A 101 33.52 -28.12 25.16
N GLN A 102 33.73 -28.04 26.48
CA GLN A 102 32.76 -28.48 27.48
C GLN A 102 31.42 -27.76 27.32
N TYR A 103 31.43 -26.50 26.87
CA TYR A 103 30.21 -25.75 26.55
C TYR A 103 29.26 -26.50 25.62
N PHE A 104 29.79 -27.20 24.60
CA PHE A 104 28.99 -27.94 23.61
C PHE A 104 28.44 -29.28 24.13
N GLN A 105 28.74 -29.65 25.38
CA GLN A 105 28.10 -30.78 26.07
C GLN A 105 26.94 -30.32 26.96
N LEU A 106 26.82 -29.03 27.25
CA LEU A 106 25.84 -28.50 28.19
C LEU A 106 24.40 -28.57 27.64
N ALA A 107 23.45 -28.82 28.55
CA ALA A 107 22.02 -28.72 28.28
C ALA A 107 21.56 -27.26 28.17
N ARG A 108 20.40 -27.05 27.52
CA ARG A 108 19.83 -25.73 27.19
C ARG A 108 19.78 -24.72 28.34
N ILE A 109 19.54 -25.20 29.56
CA ILE A 109 19.44 -24.36 30.77
C ILE A 109 20.75 -23.61 31.06
N ASN A 110 21.90 -24.20 30.67
CA ASN A 110 23.23 -23.66 30.95
C ASN A 110 23.86 -22.99 29.72
N TRP A 111 23.09 -22.76 28.65
CA TRP A 111 23.59 -22.05 27.48
C TRP A 111 23.77 -20.57 27.79
N MET A 112 24.70 -19.92 27.10
CA MET A 112 24.85 -18.48 27.22
C MET A 112 23.60 -17.78 26.67
N PRO A 113 23.11 -16.69 27.31
CA PRO A 113 21.92 -15.97 26.83
C PRO A 113 22.03 -15.45 25.39
N SER A 114 23.26 -15.15 24.94
CA SER A 114 23.57 -14.67 23.59
C SER A 114 23.93 -15.78 22.60
N ASP A 115 23.61 -17.04 22.91
CA ASP A 115 23.94 -18.16 22.05
C ASP A 115 23.26 -18.06 20.67
N PRO A 116 24.00 -18.24 19.55
CA PRO A 116 23.45 -18.05 18.20
C PRO A 116 22.23 -18.92 17.88
N GLN A 117 22.08 -20.08 18.51
CA GLN A 117 20.91 -20.94 18.32
C GLN A 117 19.65 -20.30 18.93
N LEU A 118 19.76 -19.65 20.10
CA LEU A 118 18.64 -18.97 20.74
C LEU A 118 18.20 -17.76 19.91
N ILE A 119 19.16 -17.00 19.37
CA ILE A 119 18.89 -15.86 18.47
C ILE A 119 18.20 -16.35 17.20
N SER A 120 18.69 -17.44 16.60
CA SER A 120 18.06 -18.07 15.44
C SER A 120 16.61 -18.46 15.72
N GLU A 121 16.34 -19.18 16.81
CA GLU A 121 14.98 -19.61 17.19
C GLU A 121 14.04 -18.42 17.42
N GLY A 122 14.51 -17.36 18.09
CA GLY A 122 13.74 -16.14 18.32
C GLY A 122 13.39 -15.40 17.03
N LEU A 123 14.38 -15.15 16.17
CA LEU A 123 14.15 -14.50 14.87
C LEU A 123 13.30 -15.36 13.94
N TYR A 124 13.47 -16.69 13.97
CA TYR A 124 12.67 -17.62 13.18
C TYR A 124 11.19 -17.54 13.57
N ALA A 125 10.88 -17.51 14.87
CA ALA A 125 9.51 -17.39 15.36
C ALA A 125 8.85 -16.08 14.89
N VAL A 126 9.58 -14.96 14.97
CA VAL A 126 9.11 -13.66 14.46
C VAL A 126 8.87 -13.72 12.94
N ALA A 127 9.82 -14.30 12.20
CA ALA A 127 9.71 -14.43 10.74
C ALA A 127 8.49 -15.28 10.33
N VAL A 128 8.19 -16.35 11.06
CA VAL A 128 7.01 -17.19 10.81
C VAL A 128 5.72 -16.38 10.99
N VAL A 129 5.58 -15.63 12.09
CA VAL A 129 4.39 -14.78 12.32
C VAL A 129 4.23 -13.75 11.19
N LEU A 130 5.30 -13.06 10.82
CA LEU A 130 5.26 -12.09 9.74
C LEU A 130 4.98 -12.75 8.38
N SER A 131 5.46 -13.98 8.13
CA SER A 131 5.18 -14.71 6.89
C SER A 131 3.69 -14.98 6.68
N PHE A 132 2.94 -15.23 7.75
CA PHE A 132 1.48 -15.38 7.66
C PHE A 132 0.77 -14.08 7.30
N SER A 133 1.34 -12.91 7.62
CA SER A 133 0.77 -11.62 7.20
C SER A 133 0.74 -11.45 5.68
N ARG A 134 1.58 -12.18 4.92
CA ARG A 134 1.57 -12.19 3.45
C ARG A 134 0.26 -12.72 2.85
N ILE A 135 -0.58 -13.43 3.61
CA ILE A 135 -1.89 -13.85 3.10
C ILE A 135 -2.74 -12.63 2.67
N ALA A 136 -2.50 -11.47 3.28
CA ALA A 136 -3.14 -10.23 2.92
C ALA A 136 -2.92 -9.84 1.44
N TYR A 137 -1.85 -10.26 0.77
CA TYR A 137 -1.65 -9.94 -0.65
C TYR A 137 -2.69 -10.59 -1.58
N ILE A 138 -3.22 -11.74 -1.15
CA ILE A 138 -4.14 -12.55 -1.97
C ILE A 138 -5.59 -12.20 -1.66
N LEU A 139 -5.88 -11.65 -0.47
CA LEU A 139 -7.22 -11.24 -0.06
C LEU A 139 -7.95 -10.29 -1.04
N PRO A 140 -7.30 -9.36 -1.77
CA PRO A 140 -7.98 -8.50 -2.76
C PRO A 140 -8.53 -9.26 -3.96
N ALA A 141 -8.08 -10.50 -4.19
CA ALA A 141 -8.61 -11.34 -5.27
C ALA A 141 -10.07 -11.75 -5.00
N ASN A 142 -10.50 -11.81 -3.74
CA ASN A 142 -11.88 -12.14 -3.38
C ASN A 142 -12.76 -10.88 -3.31
N GLU A 143 -13.98 -10.99 -3.81
CA GLU A 143 -14.98 -9.91 -3.81
C GLU A 143 -15.43 -9.53 -2.41
N SER A 144 -15.58 -10.49 -1.50
CA SER A 144 -16.03 -10.19 -0.13
C SER A 144 -14.94 -9.63 0.78
N PHE A 145 -13.67 -10.01 0.57
CA PHE A 145 -12.56 -9.60 1.45
C PHE A 145 -11.78 -8.40 0.91
N GLY A 146 -11.81 -8.16 -0.40
CA GLY A 146 -11.02 -7.11 -1.03
C GLY A 146 -11.38 -5.69 -0.57
N PRO A 147 -12.64 -5.23 -0.69
CA PRO A 147 -13.04 -3.92 -0.22
C PRO A 147 -12.73 -3.69 1.27
N LEU A 148 -13.00 -4.70 2.11
CA LEU A 148 -12.72 -4.66 3.55
C LEU A 148 -11.22 -4.49 3.86
N GLN A 149 -10.35 -5.16 3.11
CA GLN A 149 -8.91 -5.01 3.31
C GLN A 149 -8.41 -3.64 2.86
N ILE A 150 -8.91 -3.14 1.73
CA ILE A 150 -8.48 -1.84 1.18
C ILE A 150 -8.91 -0.70 2.12
N SER A 151 -10.13 -0.74 2.66
CA SER A 151 -10.59 0.23 3.65
C SER A 151 -9.79 0.14 4.96
N LEU A 152 -9.47 -1.08 5.43
CA LEU A 152 -8.60 -1.27 6.61
C LEU A 152 -7.19 -0.71 6.39
N GLY A 153 -6.59 -0.96 5.22
CA GLY A 153 -5.25 -0.45 4.90
C GLY A 153 -5.17 1.08 4.89
N ARG A 154 -6.25 1.76 4.51
CA ARG A 154 -6.33 3.22 4.50
C ARG A 154 -6.63 3.82 5.87
N THR A 155 -7.56 3.24 6.63
CA THR A 155 -7.83 3.68 8.01
C THR A 155 -6.59 3.57 8.89
N VAL A 156 -5.72 2.56 8.68
CA VAL A 156 -4.42 2.46 9.37
C VAL A 156 -3.53 3.67 9.11
N LYS A 157 -3.50 4.23 7.89
CA LYS A 157 -2.72 5.44 7.58
C LYS A 157 -3.23 6.67 8.36
N ASP A 158 -4.53 6.77 8.57
CA ASP A 158 -5.11 7.85 9.39
C ASP A 158 -4.88 7.63 10.88
N ILE A 159 -4.95 6.39 11.36
CA ILE A 159 -4.58 6.02 12.74
C ILE A 159 -3.15 6.45 13.06
N PHE A 160 -2.20 6.27 12.14
CA PHE A 160 -0.80 6.66 12.37
C PHE A 160 -0.63 8.15 12.72
N LYS A 161 -1.43 9.05 12.13
CA LYS A 161 -1.40 10.48 12.47
C LYS A 161 -1.79 10.72 13.93
N PHE A 162 -2.82 10.02 14.41
CA PHE A 162 -3.28 10.10 15.80
C PHE A 162 -2.31 9.42 16.79
N MET A 163 -1.66 8.32 16.37
CA MET A 163 -0.68 7.60 17.18
C MET A 163 0.50 8.49 17.61
N VAL A 164 0.83 9.56 16.88
CA VAL A 164 1.85 10.53 17.29
C VAL A 164 1.49 11.20 18.62
N ILE A 165 0.23 11.61 18.80
CA ILE A 165 -0.25 12.21 20.05
C ILE A 165 -0.22 11.15 21.16
N PHE A 166 -0.69 9.93 20.86
CA PHE A 166 -0.69 8.81 21.79
C PHE A 166 0.73 8.50 22.32
N ILE A 167 1.71 8.37 21.43
CA ILE A 167 3.11 8.10 21.78
C ILE A 167 3.71 9.26 22.59
N THR A 168 3.39 10.51 22.24
CA THR A 168 3.89 11.69 22.96
C THR A 168 3.44 11.68 24.42
N VAL A 169 2.15 11.44 24.66
CA VAL A 169 1.61 11.35 26.02
C VAL A 169 2.19 10.14 26.75
N PHE A 170 2.28 8.98 26.08
CA PHE A 170 2.85 7.77 26.64
C PHE A 170 4.30 7.99 27.14
N VAL A 171 5.16 8.58 26.31
CA VAL A 171 6.56 8.85 26.65
C VAL A 171 6.67 9.87 27.78
N ALA A 172 5.83 10.91 27.81
CA ALA A 172 5.83 11.90 28.89
C ALA A 172 5.55 11.25 30.26
N PHE A 173 4.53 10.38 30.34
CA PHE A 173 4.23 9.64 31.57
C PHE A 173 5.29 8.58 31.89
N MET A 174 5.85 7.90 30.89
CA MET A 174 6.94 6.93 31.08
C MET A 174 8.16 7.57 31.75
N VAL A 175 8.62 8.70 31.21
CA VAL A 175 9.77 9.44 31.78
C VAL A 175 9.41 10.03 33.14
N GLY A 176 8.18 10.52 33.32
CA GLY A 176 7.70 11.02 34.62
C GLY A 176 7.70 9.96 35.72
N MET A 177 7.17 8.77 35.43
CA MET A 177 7.15 7.64 36.37
C MET A 177 8.56 7.09 36.62
N PHE A 178 9.39 6.98 35.58
CA PHE A 178 10.79 6.58 35.72
C PHE A 178 11.55 7.54 36.65
N ASN A 179 11.45 8.85 36.45
CA ASN A 179 12.14 9.83 37.28
C ASN A 179 11.64 9.83 38.74
N LEU A 180 10.38 9.46 38.98
CA LEU A 180 9.83 9.34 40.32
C LEU A 180 10.39 8.11 41.07
N TYR A 181 10.57 6.99 40.36
CA TYR A 181 10.88 5.68 40.95
C TYR A 181 12.33 5.19 40.74
N SER A 182 13.14 5.89 39.95
CA SER A 182 14.52 5.47 39.62
C SER A 182 15.41 5.26 40.86
N TYR A 183 15.24 6.08 41.90
CA TYR A 183 16.00 5.99 43.15
C TYR A 183 15.52 4.88 44.10
N TYR A 184 14.40 4.22 43.80
CA TYR A 184 13.78 3.19 44.65
C TYR A 184 14.09 1.77 44.18
N LEU A 185 15.18 1.58 43.43
CA LEU A 185 15.65 0.25 43.02
C LEU A 185 15.95 -0.62 44.25
N GLY A 186 15.35 -1.82 44.31
CA GLY A 186 15.46 -2.73 45.46
C GLY A 186 14.58 -2.39 46.68
N ALA A 187 13.88 -1.24 46.67
CA ALA A 187 12.96 -0.81 47.73
C ALA A 187 11.48 -1.05 47.38
N LYS A 188 11.19 -1.67 46.25
CA LYS A 188 9.84 -1.99 45.77
C LYS A 188 9.61 -3.50 45.74
N HIS A 189 8.35 -3.89 45.73
CA HIS A 189 7.96 -5.31 45.58
C HIS A 189 8.24 -5.83 44.16
N ASN A 190 8.00 -4.98 43.14
CA ASN A 190 8.25 -5.27 41.74
C ASN A 190 9.23 -4.22 41.17
N ASP A 191 10.04 -4.61 40.18
CA ASP A 191 11.00 -3.72 39.50
C ASP A 191 10.37 -2.67 38.57
N ALA A 192 9.03 -2.57 38.61
CA ALA A 192 8.24 -1.60 37.87
C ALA A 192 8.74 -0.16 38.08
N PHE A 193 8.85 0.59 36.98
CA PHE A 193 9.25 2.01 36.96
C PHE A 193 10.69 2.34 37.38
N THR A 194 11.52 1.33 37.71
CA THR A 194 12.89 1.57 38.19
C THR A 194 13.86 1.84 37.04
N THR A 195 13.68 1.17 35.90
CA THR A 195 14.41 1.39 34.65
C THR A 195 13.45 1.89 33.57
N LEU A 196 13.98 2.53 32.52
CA LEU A 196 13.16 2.97 31.38
C LEU A 196 12.46 1.79 30.69
N GLU A 197 13.12 0.64 30.59
CA GLU A 197 12.56 -0.57 29.97
C GLU A 197 11.39 -1.14 30.79
N GLU A 198 11.55 -1.28 32.11
CA GLU A 198 10.47 -1.78 32.99
C GLU A 198 9.34 -0.76 33.11
N SER A 199 9.64 0.55 33.04
CA SER A 199 8.63 1.61 32.94
C SER A 199 7.81 1.47 31.66
N PHE A 200 8.47 1.22 30.53
CA PHE A 200 7.80 0.98 29.25
C PHE A 200 6.89 -0.24 29.33
N LYS A 201 7.38 -1.39 29.80
CA LYS A 201 6.60 -2.64 29.92
C LYS A 201 5.36 -2.44 30.78
N THR A 202 5.53 -1.84 31.96
CA THR A 202 4.44 -1.68 32.94
C THR A 202 3.35 -0.72 32.50
N LEU A 203 3.71 0.38 31.81
CA LEU A 203 2.72 1.29 31.20
C LEU A 203 2.08 0.68 29.96
N PHE A 204 2.84 0.01 29.10
CA PHE A 204 2.31 -0.65 27.91
C PHE A 204 1.23 -1.67 28.26
N TRP A 205 1.51 -2.55 29.23
CA TRP A 205 0.53 -3.53 29.70
C TRP A 205 -0.63 -2.90 30.49
N ALA A 206 -0.47 -1.67 31.01
CA ALA A 206 -1.56 -0.95 31.68
C ALA A 206 -2.66 -0.52 30.71
N ILE A 207 -2.31 -0.20 29.45
CA ILE A 207 -3.30 0.15 28.40
C ILE A 207 -4.31 -1.00 28.21
N PHE A 208 -3.86 -2.25 28.36
CA PHE A 208 -4.68 -3.46 28.23
C PHE A 208 -5.28 -3.94 29.56
N GLY A 209 -5.05 -3.22 30.66
CA GLY A 209 -5.52 -3.61 31.99
C GLY A 209 -4.81 -4.82 32.61
N LEU A 210 -3.64 -5.22 32.09
CA LEU A 210 -2.84 -6.34 32.61
C LEU A 210 -1.77 -5.92 33.62
N SER A 211 -1.68 -4.60 33.90
CA SER A 211 -0.71 -4.05 34.84
C SER A 211 -1.29 -4.03 36.27
N GLU A 212 -0.49 -4.50 37.23
CA GLU A 212 -0.93 -4.57 38.62
C GLU A 212 -0.79 -3.20 39.33
N VAL A 213 -1.79 -2.83 40.13
CA VAL A 213 -1.75 -1.61 40.97
C VAL A 213 -0.66 -1.70 42.05
N LYS A 214 -0.27 -2.93 42.44
CA LYS A 214 0.83 -3.18 43.38
C LYS A 214 2.19 -2.74 42.85
N SER A 215 2.33 -2.49 41.55
CA SER A 215 3.55 -1.96 40.93
C SER A 215 3.95 -0.55 41.41
N VAL A 216 3.01 0.20 42.00
CA VAL A 216 3.22 1.56 42.53
C VAL A 216 3.65 1.53 44.01
N VAL A 217 3.34 0.46 44.74
CA VAL A 217 3.63 0.33 46.17
C VAL A 217 5.14 0.24 46.41
N ILE A 218 5.62 0.97 47.41
CA ILE A 218 7.01 0.98 47.87
C ILE A 218 7.05 0.31 49.24
N ASN A 219 8.12 -0.43 49.55
CA ASN A 219 8.29 -1.08 50.86
C ASN A 219 8.85 -0.12 51.94
N ILE A 220 9.02 1.17 51.61
CA ILE A 220 9.54 2.22 52.50
C ILE A 220 8.37 3.16 52.84
N ASP A 221 8.35 3.70 54.07
CA ASP A 221 7.33 4.64 54.58
C ASP A 221 7.29 6.03 53.89
N HIS A 222 7.72 6.14 52.63
CA HIS A 222 7.66 7.36 51.82
C HIS A 222 6.28 7.52 51.16
N LYS A 223 5.24 7.65 52.00
CA LYS A 223 3.83 7.74 51.58
C LYS A 223 3.53 8.88 50.61
N PHE A 224 4.31 9.97 50.64
CA PHE A 224 4.16 11.07 49.69
C PHE A 224 4.44 10.61 48.25
N ILE A 225 5.55 9.91 48.02
CA ILE A 225 5.94 9.43 46.69
C ILE A 225 4.95 8.38 46.19
N GLU A 226 4.54 7.47 47.07
CA GLU A 226 3.52 6.47 46.76
C GLU A 226 2.19 7.13 46.33
N ASN A 227 1.72 8.14 47.06
CA ASN A 227 0.51 8.89 46.70
C ASN A 227 0.66 9.61 45.35
N ILE A 228 1.81 10.26 45.11
CA ILE A 228 2.07 10.92 43.81
C ILE A 228 2.07 9.89 42.68
N GLY A 229 2.66 8.71 42.91
CA GLY A 229 2.65 7.61 41.96
C GLY A 229 1.23 7.10 41.67
N TYR A 230 0.38 6.94 42.69
CA TYR A 230 -1.01 6.57 42.50
C TYR A 230 -1.78 7.61 41.67
N VAL A 231 -1.55 8.90 41.94
CA VAL A 231 -2.18 9.99 41.18
C VAL A 231 -1.70 9.99 39.73
N LEU A 232 -0.39 9.94 39.48
CA LEU A 232 0.16 9.93 38.13
C LEU A 232 -0.30 8.71 37.33
N TYR A 233 -0.27 7.52 37.93
CA TYR A 233 -0.72 6.29 37.29
C TYR A 233 -2.23 6.29 37.06
N GLY A 234 -3.03 6.84 37.98
CA GLY A 234 -4.47 7.00 37.80
C GLY A 234 -4.81 7.97 36.67
N VAL A 235 -4.17 9.14 36.64
CA VAL A 235 -4.34 10.15 35.57
C VAL A 235 -3.89 9.58 34.22
N TYR A 236 -2.78 8.85 34.19
CA TYR A 236 -2.33 8.13 32.99
C TYR A 236 -3.43 7.20 32.45
N ASN A 237 -4.03 6.35 33.29
CA ASN A 237 -5.08 5.44 32.85
C ASN A 237 -6.33 6.18 32.36
N ILE A 238 -6.75 7.26 33.03
CA ILE A 238 -7.87 8.09 32.57
C ILE A 238 -7.58 8.67 31.19
N ILE A 239 -6.41 9.28 30.99
CA ILE A 239 -6.07 9.92 29.71
C ILE A 239 -5.87 8.87 28.61
N MET A 240 -5.06 7.83 28.84
CA MET A 240 -4.70 6.86 27.82
C MET A 240 -5.86 5.92 27.48
N VAL A 241 -6.51 5.34 28.48
CA VAL A 241 -7.52 4.29 28.27
C VAL A 241 -8.91 4.88 28.09
N ILE A 242 -9.30 5.90 28.86
CA ILE A 242 -10.67 6.44 28.76
C ILE A 242 -10.77 7.49 27.66
N VAL A 243 -9.80 8.39 27.53
CA VAL A 243 -9.89 9.47 26.54
C VAL A 243 -9.31 9.04 25.20
N LEU A 244 -8.01 8.70 25.15
CA LEU A 244 -7.31 8.50 23.87
C LEU A 244 -7.73 7.21 23.16
N LEU A 245 -7.97 6.10 23.87
CA LEU A 245 -8.46 4.87 23.25
C LEU A 245 -9.87 5.06 22.66
N ASN A 246 -10.78 5.71 23.39
CA ASN A 246 -12.13 5.96 22.90
C ASN A 246 -12.15 6.94 21.73
N MET A 247 -11.28 7.97 21.74
CA MET A 247 -11.10 8.85 20.59
C MET A 247 -10.51 8.10 19.39
N LEU A 248 -9.55 7.19 19.59
CA LEU A 248 -8.99 6.36 18.53
C LEU A 248 -10.06 5.49 17.87
N ILE A 249 -10.94 4.87 18.67
CA ILE A 249 -12.06 4.06 18.16
C ILE A 249 -13.05 4.93 17.37
N ALA A 250 -13.39 6.12 17.89
CA ALA A 250 -14.29 7.05 17.19
C ALA A 250 -13.71 7.52 15.85
N MET A 251 -12.42 7.88 15.82
CA MET A 251 -11.71 8.26 14.60
C MET A 251 -11.64 7.10 13.60
N PHE A 252 -11.39 5.87 14.07
CA PHE A 252 -11.39 4.67 13.22
C PHE A 252 -12.75 4.48 12.53
N ASN A 253 -13.86 4.58 13.27
CA ASN A 253 -15.19 4.40 12.69
C ASN A 253 -15.55 5.50 11.69
N SER A 254 -15.23 6.77 11.99
CA SER A 254 -15.50 7.88 11.07
C SER A 254 -14.68 7.77 9.78
N SER A 255 -13.38 7.45 9.90
CA SER A 255 -12.50 7.25 8.74
C SER A 255 -12.92 6.03 7.93
N PHE A 256 -13.32 4.93 8.58
CA PHE A 256 -13.79 3.73 7.89
C PHE A 256 -15.03 4.01 7.04
N GLN A 257 -16.01 4.76 7.56
CA GLN A 257 -17.23 5.12 6.82
C GLN A 257 -16.94 6.02 5.61
N GLU A 258 -16.07 7.02 5.76
CA GLU A 258 -15.69 7.92 4.64
C GLU A 258 -14.99 7.14 3.51
N ILE A 259 -14.16 6.15 3.86
CA ILE A 259 -13.40 5.35 2.89
C ILE A 259 -14.26 4.24 2.26
N GLU A 260 -15.29 3.75 2.96
CA GLU A 260 -16.15 2.68 2.47
C GLU A 260 -16.93 3.07 1.20
N ASP A 261 -17.34 4.33 1.08
CA ASP A 261 -18.13 4.84 -0.06
C ASP A 261 -17.40 4.69 -1.41
N ASP A 262 -16.07 4.85 -1.43
CA ASP A 262 -15.23 4.72 -2.63
C ASP A 262 -14.47 3.38 -2.71
N ALA A 263 -14.59 2.52 -1.69
CA ALA A 263 -13.81 1.29 -1.55
C ALA A 263 -13.93 0.36 -2.76
N ASP A 264 -15.08 0.41 -3.44
CA ASP A 264 -15.44 -0.47 -4.54
C ASP A 264 -14.62 -0.19 -5.81
N VAL A 265 -14.41 1.09 -6.13
CA VAL A 265 -13.58 1.52 -7.27
C VAL A 265 -12.11 1.21 -7.01
N GLU A 266 -11.68 1.44 -5.77
CA GLU A 266 -10.29 1.27 -5.35
C GLU A 266 -9.89 -0.18 -5.23
N TRP A 267 -10.80 -1.02 -4.72
CA TRP A 267 -10.64 -2.47 -4.74
C TRP A 267 -10.51 -2.97 -6.17
N LYS A 268 -11.37 -2.53 -7.10
CA LYS A 268 -11.27 -2.92 -8.52
C LYS A 268 -9.93 -2.50 -9.12
N PHE A 269 -9.41 -1.31 -8.77
CA PHE A 269 -8.09 -0.86 -9.16
C PHE A 269 -6.96 -1.74 -8.58
N ALA A 270 -6.99 -2.02 -7.27
CA ALA A 270 -6.00 -2.87 -6.60
C ALA A 270 -6.02 -4.31 -7.15
N ARG A 271 -7.20 -4.86 -7.40
CA ARG A 271 -7.39 -6.18 -8.03
C ARG A 271 -6.84 -6.19 -9.46
N ALA A 272 -7.06 -5.14 -10.23
CA ALA A 272 -6.49 -5.02 -11.57
C ALA A 272 -4.96 -4.94 -11.53
N LYS A 273 -4.37 -4.20 -10.57
CA LYS A 273 -2.90 -4.17 -10.34
C LYS A 273 -2.36 -5.57 -10.04
N LEU A 274 -3.03 -6.32 -9.15
CA LEU A 274 -2.67 -7.70 -8.83
C LEU A 274 -2.74 -8.61 -10.07
N TRP A 275 -3.76 -8.48 -10.92
CA TRP A 275 -3.82 -9.29 -12.15
C TRP A 275 -2.77 -8.88 -13.17
N PHE A 276 -2.47 -7.59 -13.26
CA PHE A 276 -1.47 -7.06 -14.17
C PHE A 276 -0.08 -7.63 -13.90
N SER A 277 0.29 -7.84 -12.64
CA SER A 277 1.58 -8.47 -12.28
C SER A 277 1.70 -9.92 -12.78
N TYR A 278 0.61 -10.61 -13.09
CA TYR A 278 0.63 -11.96 -13.68
C TYR A 278 0.59 -11.96 -15.22
N PHE A 279 0.34 -10.81 -15.86
CA PHE A 279 0.32 -10.73 -17.33
C PHE A 279 1.71 -10.53 -17.94
N GLU A 280 2.66 -9.96 -17.20
CA GLU A 280 4.02 -9.80 -17.66
C GLU A 280 4.76 -11.15 -17.74
N GLN A 281 5.32 -11.45 -18.91
CA GLN A 281 6.01 -12.72 -19.18
C GLN A 281 7.36 -12.76 -18.44
N GLY A 282 7.39 -13.21 -17.19
CA GLY A 282 8.63 -13.31 -16.40
C GLY A 282 8.65 -14.35 -15.28
N VAL A 283 7.47 -14.71 -14.72
CA VAL A 283 7.37 -15.59 -13.55
C VAL A 283 6.54 -16.83 -13.87
N THR A 284 7.15 -17.80 -14.56
CA THR A 284 6.43 -19.01 -15.00
C THR A 284 6.40 -20.14 -13.95
N LEU A 285 7.22 -20.06 -12.89
CA LEU A 285 7.36 -21.11 -11.88
C LEU A 285 7.18 -20.55 -10.47
N PRO A 286 6.34 -21.19 -9.62
CA PRO A 286 6.21 -20.81 -8.22
C PRO A 286 7.49 -21.17 -7.46
N VAL A 287 7.80 -20.41 -6.39
CA VAL A 287 8.85 -20.78 -5.44
C VAL A 287 8.52 -22.12 -4.77
N PRO A 288 9.46 -23.08 -4.65
CA PRO A 288 10.92 -22.99 -4.87
C PRO A 288 11.41 -23.29 -6.30
N PHE A 289 10.51 -23.65 -7.22
CA PHE A 289 10.89 -24.11 -8.56
C PHE A 289 11.48 -23.01 -9.46
N ASN A 290 11.34 -21.74 -9.08
CA ASN A 290 12.02 -20.59 -9.71
C ASN A 290 13.56 -20.72 -9.72
N LEU A 291 14.15 -21.53 -8.81
CA LEU A 291 15.60 -21.75 -8.77
C LEU A 291 16.11 -22.68 -9.86
N VAL A 292 15.25 -23.46 -10.52
CA VAL A 292 15.66 -24.34 -11.61
C VAL A 292 15.68 -23.52 -12.90
N PRO A 293 16.86 -23.16 -13.43
CA PRO A 293 16.93 -22.39 -14.66
C PRO A 293 16.25 -23.13 -15.80
N SER A 294 15.58 -22.38 -16.68
CA SER A 294 14.93 -22.99 -17.83
C SER A 294 15.97 -23.73 -18.69
N PRO A 295 15.63 -24.89 -19.27
CA PRO A 295 16.58 -25.67 -20.07
C PRO A 295 17.25 -24.84 -21.19
N LYS A 296 16.53 -23.87 -21.76
CA LYS A 296 17.07 -22.91 -22.75
C LYS A 296 18.13 -21.97 -22.14
N SER A 297 17.91 -21.48 -20.93
CA SER A 297 18.86 -20.63 -20.21
C SER A 297 20.11 -21.42 -19.81
N ILE A 298 19.98 -22.69 -19.42
CA ILE A 298 21.13 -23.57 -19.13
C ILE A 298 21.97 -23.81 -20.37
N ILE A 299 21.34 -24.05 -21.53
CA ILE A 299 22.05 -24.25 -22.81
C ILE A 299 22.78 -22.97 -23.23
N SER A 300 22.15 -21.80 -23.11
CA SER A 300 22.79 -20.51 -23.41
C SER A 300 23.95 -20.20 -22.46
N LEU A 301 23.79 -20.49 -21.16
CA LEU A 301 24.83 -20.26 -20.15
C LEU A 301 26.00 -21.24 -20.31
N LEU A 302 25.73 -22.51 -20.67
CA LEU A 302 26.77 -23.49 -21.04
C LEU A 302 27.50 -23.11 -22.35
N LEU A 303 26.79 -22.57 -23.35
CA LEU A 303 27.41 -22.08 -24.58
C LEU A 303 28.28 -20.83 -24.30
N GLY A 304 27.82 -19.91 -23.47
CA GLY A 304 28.60 -18.73 -23.06
C GLY A 304 29.80 -19.08 -22.18
N ILE A 305 29.67 -20.04 -21.25
CA ILE A 305 30.80 -20.58 -20.48
C ILE A 305 31.77 -21.32 -21.39
N ARG A 306 31.29 -22.02 -22.42
CA ARG A 306 32.13 -22.69 -23.43
C ARG A 306 32.86 -21.69 -24.31
N GLU A 307 32.24 -20.58 -24.71
CA GLU A 307 32.93 -19.48 -25.39
C GLU A 307 33.97 -18.81 -24.48
N PHE A 308 33.67 -18.65 -23.19
CA PHE A 308 34.60 -18.08 -22.22
C PHE A 308 35.78 -19.00 -21.89
N LEU A 309 35.56 -20.33 -21.82
CA LEU A 309 36.61 -21.34 -21.60
C LEU A 309 37.36 -21.73 -22.88
N CYS A 310 36.74 -21.61 -24.05
CA CYS A 310 37.39 -21.78 -25.37
C CYS A 310 37.81 -20.45 -25.98
N ALA A 311 38.10 -19.43 -25.16
CA ALA A 311 38.79 -18.22 -25.60
C ALA A 311 40.25 -18.53 -25.95
N VAL A 312 40.46 -19.20 -27.08
CA VAL A 312 41.64 -18.97 -27.92
C VAL A 312 41.46 -17.56 -28.49
N PRO A 313 42.42 -16.64 -28.33
CA PRO A 313 42.34 -15.35 -28.97
C PRO A 313 42.59 -15.56 -30.47
N GLN A 314 41.52 -15.67 -31.27
CA GLN A 314 41.59 -15.43 -32.70
C GLN A 314 40.83 -14.15 -33.03
N ASP A 315 41.66 -13.20 -33.46
CA ASP A 315 41.45 -12.02 -34.27
C ASP A 315 40.05 -11.43 -34.44
N LYS A 316 40.02 -10.11 -34.24
CA LYS A 316 38.92 -9.21 -34.55
C LYS A 316 38.51 -9.37 -36.01
N GLY A 317 37.28 -9.83 -36.25
CA GLY A 317 36.63 -9.64 -37.55
C GLY A 317 35.63 -10.72 -37.91
N LYS A 318 34.46 -10.73 -37.26
CA LYS A 318 33.17 -11.17 -37.82
C LYS A 318 32.08 -11.15 -36.75
N GLU A 319 31.56 -9.96 -36.47
CA GLU A 319 30.21 -9.79 -35.93
C GLU A 319 29.67 -8.47 -36.49
N ASN A 320 28.67 -8.59 -37.37
CA ASN A 320 27.64 -7.58 -37.70
C ASN A 320 26.87 -7.99 -38.98
N SER A 321 26.43 -9.24 -39.11
CA SER A 321 25.48 -9.62 -40.18
C SER A 321 24.08 -9.91 -39.65
N ASN A 322 23.94 -10.28 -38.38
CA ASN A 322 22.63 -10.61 -37.78
C ASN A 322 21.96 -9.37 -37.16
N ASP A 323 22.73 -8.47 -36.54
CA ASP A 323 22.21 -7.21 -36.01
C ASP A 323 21.79 -6.25 -37.12
N GLU A 324 22.48 -6.24 -38.27
CA GLU A 324 22.02 -5.50 -39.46
C GLU A 324 20.73 -6.07 -40.06
N MET A 325 20.47 -7.38 -39.92
CA MET A 325 19.25 -8.02 -40.42
C MET A 325 18.05 -7.75 -39.51
N GLU A 326 18.24 -7.73 -38.19
CA GLU A 326 17.20 -7.34 -37.21
C GLU A 326 16.91 -5.83 -37.27
N LEU A 327 17.93 -4.99 -37.43
CA LEU A 327 17.77 -3.54 -37.60
C LEU A 327 17.09 -3.19 -38.93
N ASN A 328 17.36 -3.94 -40.01
CA ASN A 328 16.67 -3.77 -41.29
C ASN A 328 15.22 -4.28 -41.25
N LYS A 329 14.90 -5.31 -40.45
CA LYS A 329 13.49 -5.71 -40.20
C LYS A 329 12.74 -4.65 -39.39
N LEU A 330 13.37 -4.05 -38.38
CA LEU A 330 12.78 -2.95 -37.61
C LEU A 330 12.56 -1.71 -38.49
N ARG A 331 13.51 -1.37 -39.38
CA ARG A 331 13.33 -0.31 -40.38
C ARG A 331 12.24 -0.61 -41.41
N GLN A 332 12.14 -1.85 -41.91
CA GLN A 332 11.03 -2.23 -42.79
C GLN A 332 9.67 -2.16 -42.10
N GLN A 333 9.61 -2.43 -40.79
CA GLN A 333 8.41 -2.31 -39.99
C GLN A 333 8.05 -0.83 -39.68
N GLU A 334 9.06 0.03 -39.53
CA GLU A 334 8.89 1.49 -39.48
C GLU A 334 8.39 2.05 -40.83
N ASP A 335 8.95 1.62 -41.97
CA ASP A 335 8.54 2.09 -43.30
C ASP A 335 7.08 1.66 -43.63
N LEU A 336 6.66 0.46 -43.22
CA LEU A 336 5.26 0.00 -43.29
C LEU A 336 4.33 0.79 -42.35
N SER A 337 4.85 1.35 -41.25
CA SER A 337 4.10 2.20 -40.32
C SER A 337 3.97 3.65 -40.81
N VAL A 338 4.93 4.13 -41.62
CA VAL A 338 4.89 5.47 -42.24
C VAL A 338 3.83 5.53 -43.35
N GLU A 339 3.61 4.45 -44.11
CA GLU A 339 2.51 4.36 -45.09
C GLU A 339 1.11 4.28 -44.45
N ALA A 340 1.02 3.90 -43.17
CA ALA A 340 -0.22 3.92 -42.40
C ALA A 340 -0.64 5.34 -41.93
N SER A 341 0.18 6.36 -42.16
CA SER A 341 -0.08 7.76 -41.76
C SER A 341 -1.12 8.49 -42.61
N LEU A 342 -1.50 7.94 -43.79
CA LEU A 342 -2.47 8.56 -44.69
C LEU A 342 -3.94 8.19 -44.39
N CYS A 343 -4.18 7.21 -43.52
CA CYS A 343 -5.51 6.80 -43.08
C CYS A 343 -5.61 7.05 -41.58
N PRO A 344 -6.63 7.78 -41.07
CA PRO A 344 -6.73 7.98 -39.63
C PRO A 344 -6.76 6.60 -38.99
N THR A 345 -5.74 6.34 -38.17
CA THR A 345 -5.53 5.04 -37.55
C THR A 345 -6.84 4.59 -36.90
N ARG A 346 -7.12 3.29 -36.88
CA ARG A 346 -8.35 2.77 -36.25
C ARG A 346 -8.57 3.36 -34.85
N HIS A 347 -7.48 3.60 -34.13
CA HIS A 347 -7.45 4.33 -32.87
C HIS A 347 -8.03 5.75 -32.97
N GLN A 348 -7.56 6.59 -33.89
CA GLN A 348 -8.06 7.96 -34.08
C GLN A 348 -9.55 7.99 -34.47
N LYS A 349 -10.02 7.04 -35.31
CA LYS A 349 -11.45 6.92 -35.63
C LYS A 349 -12.29 6.57 -34.40
N ILE A 350 -11.80 5.68 -33.54
CA ILE A 350 -12.48 5.30 -32.28
C ILE A 350 -12.47 6.50 -31.32
N MET A 351 -11.33 7.17 -31.16
CA MET A 351 -11.20 8.35 -30.30
C MET A 351 -12.19 9.45 -30.70
N ASN A 352 -12.28 9.77 -32.00
CA ASN A 352 -13.24 10.76 -32.50
C ASN A 352 -14.70 10.36 -32.22
N ARG A 353 -15.04 9.07 -32.25
CA ARG A 353 -16.39 8.60 -31.89
C ARG A 353 -16.65 8.70 -30.38
N LEU A 354 -15.66 8.36 -29.55
CA LEU A 354 -15.74 8.48 -28.09
C LEU A 354 -15.92 9.93 -27.66
N ILE A 355 -15.10 10.84 -28.20
CA ILE A 355 -15.19 12.27 -27.92
C ILE A 355 -16.56 12.81 -28.32
N LYS A 356 -17.05 12.49 -29.52
CA LYS A 356 -18.40 12.89 -29.95
C LYS A 356 -19.49 12.39 -29.00
N ARG A 357 -19.42 11.12 -28.58
CA ARG A 357 -20.39 10.53 -27.64
C ARG A 357 -20.32 11.20 -26.27
N TYR A 358 -19.11 11.49 -25.79
CA TYR A 358 -18.89 12.19 -24.53
C TYR A 358 -19.46 13.60 -24.56
N ILE A 359 -19.17 14.39 -25.60
CA ILE A 359 -19.69 15.77 -25.74
C ILE A 359 -21.22 15.77 -25.77
N VAL A 360 -21.83 14.90 -26.57
CA VAL A 360 -23.31 14.81 -26.66
C VAL A 360 -23.92 14.41 -25.32
N LYS A 361 -23.28 13.48 -24.59
CA LYS A 361 -23.74 13.09 -23.27
C LYS A 361 -23.58 14.23 -22.25
N ALA A 362 -22.42 14.88 -22.22
CA ALA A 362 -22.15 16.00 -21.31
C ALA A 362 -23.11 17.17 -21.54
N GLN A 363 -23.44 17.48 -22.79
CA GLN A 363 -24.45 18.49 -23.11
C GLN A 363 -25.84 18.06 -22.60
N ARG A 364 -26.23 16.81 -22.86
CA ARG A 364 -27.53 16.30 -22.37
C ARG A 364 -27.63 16.28 -20.85
N ASP A 365 -26.56 15.89 -20.16
CA ASP A 365 -26.53 15.87 -18.69
C ASP A 365 -26.64 17.29 -18.14
N LYS A 366 -25.98 18.27 -18.78
CA LYS A 366 -26.12 19.71 -18.46
C LYS A 366 -27.52 20.26 -18.75
N ASP A 367 -28.16 19.83 -19.84
CA ASP A 367 -29.54 20.23 -20.17
C ASP A 367 -30.57 19.60 -19.21
N ASN A 368 -30.19 18.52 -18.50
CA ASN A 368 -31.02 17.86 -17.49
C ASN A 368 -30.80 18.42 -16.06
N ASP A 369 -29.73 19.18 -15.82
CA ASP A 369 -29.53 19.88 -14.56
C ASP A 369 -30.61 20.97 -14.40
N GLU A 370 -30.94 21.32 -13.15
CA GLU A 370 -32.07 22.22 -12.83
C GLU A 370 -32.06 23.50 -13.67
N VAL A 371 -33.27 23.87 -14.14
CA VAL A 371 -33.50 25.04 -15.02
C VAL A 371 -32.80 26.27 -14.46
N ASN A 372 -31.86 26.79 -15.25
CA ASN A 372 -31.04 27.91 -14.83
C ASN A 372 -31.89 29.18 -14.73
N GLU A 373 -31.73 29.96 -13.65
CA GLU A 373 -32.43 31.24 -13.48
C GLU A 373 -32.15 32.21 -14.65
N GLY A 374 -31.00 32.03 -15.33
CA GLY A 374 -30.66 32.72 -16.57
C GLY A 374 -31.60 32.40 -17.74
N GLU A 375 -31.99 31.13 -17.94
CA GLU A 375 -32.93 30.73 -18.99
C GLU A 375 -34.32 31.30 -18.72
N LEU A 376 -34.72 31.36 -17.45
CA LEU A 376 -35.99 32.00 -17.07
C LEU A 376 -35.97 33.52 -17.35
N LYS A 377 -34.82 34.18 -17.17
CA LYS A 377 -34.63 35.59 -17.51
C LYS A 377 -34.64 35.82 -19.01
N GLU A 378 -34.05 34.93 -19.79
CA GLU A 378 -34.07 34.97 -21.25
C GLU A 378 -35.49 34.79 -21.78
N ILE A 379 -36.23 33.78 -21.31
CA ILE A 379 -37.65 33.58 -21.67
C ILE A 379 -38.49 34.79 -21.25
N LYS A 380 -38.25 35.36 -20.07
CA LYS A 380 -38.96 36.58 -19.63
C LYS A 380 -38.65 37.77 -20.54
N GLN A 381 -37.41 37.89 -21.00
CA GLN A 381 -37.00 38.93 -21.92
C GLN A 381 -37.61 38.73 -23.30
N ASP A 382 -37.68 37.50 -23.81
CA ASP A 382 -38.34 37.16 -25.08
C ASP A 382 -39.85 37.38 -25.03
N ILE A 383 -40.51 37.03 -23.92
CA ILE A 383 -41.94 37.34 -23.73
C ILE A 383 -42.15 38.85 -23.67
N SER A 384 -41.23 39.58 -23.03
CA SER A 384 -41.31 41.03 -22.94
C SER A 384 -41.11 41.69 -24.31
N SER A 385 -40.13 41.24 -25.09
CA SER A 385 -39.88 41.75 -26.45
C SER A 385 -41.06 41.46 -27.37
N LEU A 386 -41.58 40.23 -27.36
CA LEU A 386 -42.75 39.82 -28.13
C LEU A 386 -43.99 40.66 -27.77
N ARG A 387 -44.18 40.95 -26.48
CA ARG A 387 -45.28 41.80 -26.02
C ARG A 387 -45.18 43.21 -26.59
N TYR A 388 -43.99 43.81 -26.58
CA TYR A 388 -43.80 45.14 -27.17
C TYR A 388 -44.00 45.13 -28.69
N GLU A 389 -43.51 44.11 -29.38
CA GLU A 389 -43.66 43.98 -30.84
C GLU A 389 -45.13 43.82 -31.27
N LEU A 390 -45.93 43.06 -30.50
CA LEU A 390 -47.37 42.92 -30.73
C LEU A 390 -48.14 44.21 -30.46
N LEU A 391 -47.82 44.92 -29.37
CA LEU A 391 -48.45 46.20 -29.04
C LEU A 391 -48.14 47.28 -30.08
N GLU A 392 -46.92 47.31 -30.59
CA GLU A 392 -46.51 48.25 -31.64
C GLU A 392 -47.25 47.95 -32.95
N ARG A 393 -47.44 46.67 -33.27
CA ARG A 393 -48.22 46.24 -34.43
C ARG A 393 -49.70 46.59 -34.30
N GLU A 394 -50.30 46.36 -33.13
CA GLU A 394 -51.68 46.76 -32.85
C GLU A 394 -51.87 48.28 -32.96
N ASN A 395 -50.91 49.07 -32.44
CA ASN A 395 -50.94 50.52 -32.58
C ASN A 395 -50.84 50.96 -34.04
N HIS A 396 -49.97 50.34 -34.82
CA HIS A 396 -49.84 50.64 -36.25
C HIS A 396 -51.12 50.29 -37.04
N ASP A 397 -51.75 49.14 -36.73
CA ASP A 397 -53.02 48.74 -37.31
C ASP A 397 -54.16 49.71 -36.91
N MET A 398 -54.15 50.23 -35.68
CA MET A 398 -55.08 51.27 -35.21
C MET A 398 -54.85 52.62 -35.88
N GLU A 399 -53.60 53.06 -36.07
CA GLU A 399 -53.27 54.29 -36.80
C GLU A 399 -53.70 54.21 -38.25
N THR A 400 -53.42 53.10 -38.93
CA THR A 400 -53.86 52.89 -40.32
C THR A 400 -55.38 52.82 -40.44
N LEU A 401 -56.08 52.18 -39.48
CA LEU A 401 -57.54 52.19 -39.42
C LEU A 401 -58.09 53.62 -39.21
N ALA A 402 -57.48 54.40 -38.33
CA ALA A 402 -57.87 55.79 -38.08
C ALA A 402 -57.65 56.68 -39.31
N GLU A 403 -56.55 56.49 -40.04
CA GLU A 403 -56.24 57.16 -41.30
C GLU A 403 -57.30 56.82 -42.37
N LEU A 404 -57.66 55.54 -42.51
CA LEU A 404 -58.71 55.08 -43.43
C LEU A 404 -60.09 55.65 -43.07
N ILE A 405 -60.45 55.70 -41.78
CA ILE A 405 -61.69 56.33 -41.30
C ILE A 405 -61.68 57.84 -41.62
N ARG A 406 -60.55 58.53 -41.43
CA ARG A 406 -60.41 59.95 -41.75
C ARG A 406 -60.60 60.20 -43.25
N GLN A 407 -59.95 59.40 -44.10
CA GLN A 407 -60.10 59.47 -45.55
C GLN A 407 -61.55 59.21 -45.97
N LEU A 408 -62.21 58.20 -45.41
CA LEU A 408 -63.62 57.92 -45.67
C LEU A 408 -64.51 59.11 -45.25
N GLY A 409 -64.23 59.72 -44.09
CA GLY A 409 -64.94 60.91 -43.62
C GLY A 409 -64.71 62.16 -44.47
N GLU A 410 -63.54 62.31 -45.07
CA GLU A 410 -63.25 63.36 -46.07
C GLU A 410 -64.01 63.12 -47.37
N VAL A 411 -64.00 61.89 -47.89
CA VAL A 411 -64.77 61.51 -49.10
C VAL A 411 -66.27 61.74 -48.90
N ILE A 412 -66.82 61.37 -47.73
CA ILE A 412 -68.23 61.62 -47.41
C ILE A 412 -68.53 63.12 -47.34
N ARG A 413 -67.64 63.94 -46.76
CA ARG A 413 -67.79 65.41 -46.75
C ARG A 413 -67.72 66.02 -48.14
N ASP A 414 -66.85 65.52 -49.00
CA ASP A 414 -66.75 65.99 -50.38
C ASP A 414 -67.96 65.58 -51.21
N GLN A 415 -68.54 64.40 -50.97
CA GLN A 415 -69.83 64.03 -51.53
C GLN A 415 -70.97 64.94 -51.03
N GLN A 416 -71.01 65.29 -49.74
CA GLN A 416 -72.00 66.24 -49.21
C GLN A 416 -71.84 67.64 -49.80
N LYS A 417 -70.60 68.14 -49.97
CA LYS A 417 -70.31 69.42 -50.65
C LYS A 417 -70.70 69.39 -52.13
N GLY A 418 -70.50 68.25 -52.81
CA GLY A 418 -70.96 68.02 -54.18
C GLY A 418 -72.49 68.12 -54.30
N VAL A 419 -73.22 67.51 -53.37
CA VAL A 419 -74.70 67.58 -53.30
C VAL A 419 -75.19 69.01 -52.98
N GLN A 420 -74.47 69.76 -52.16
CA GLN A 420 -74.80 71.15 -51.82
C GLN A 420 -74.55 72.12 -52.99
N ARG A 421 -73.47 71.92 -53.77
CA ARG A 421 -73.25 72.65 -55.04
C ARG A 421 -74.32 72.35 -56.08
N HIS A 422 -74.83 71.11 -56.13
CA HIS A 422 -75.91 70.77 -57.05
C HIS A 422 -77.25 71.42 -56.68
N LYS A 423 -77.53 71.63 -55.38
CA LYS A 423 -78.70 72.40 -54.93
C LYS A 423 -78.60 73.91 -55.21
N LEU A 424 -77.40 74.49 -55.21
CA LEU A 424 -77.20 75.92 -55.51
C LEU A 424 -77.22 76.25 -57.02
N SER A 425 -77.03 75.25 -57.89
CA SER A 425 -77.09 75.40 -59.35
C SER A 425 -78.52 75.36 -59.93
N ILE A 426 -79.54 75.08 -59.13
CA ILE A 426 -80.96 74.96 -59.56
C ILE A 426 -81.74 76.27 -59.30
N HIS A 427 -81.10 77.34 -58.82
CA HIS A 427 -81.74 78.63 -58.49
C HIS A 427 -81.04 79.87 -59.07
N SER A 428 -80.47 79.77 -60.27
CA SER A 428 -80.15 80.94 -61.12
C SER A 428 -80.72 80.79 -62.51
#